data_AF-A0AAE1D158-F1
#
_entry.id   AF-A0AAE1D158-F1
#
_cell.length_a   1.000
_cell.length_b   1.000
_cell.length_c   1.000
_cell.angle_alpha   90.00
_cell.angle_beta   90.00
_cell.angle_gamma   90.00
#
_symmetry.space_group_name_H-M   'P 1'
#
loop_
_entity.id
_entity.type
_entity.pdbx_description
1 polymer ?
#
loop_
_entity_poly.entity_id
_entity_poly.type
_entity_poly.pdbx_seq_one_letter_code
_entity_poly.pdbx_strand_id
1 'polypeptide(L)'
;MSEVMEMMGIERRLSKPYHTQSNGIVERFNGTLKNMFHKLTTDKPLTWDKLISAVLFAFREIPNTATGYPPFTLMYGKQVRGPADIIADICSGTDNIVEEYTSSMIMQTDNTRTSPKLVRSRQKTQKLN
;
A
#
# COMPACT_ATOMS: atom_id res chain seq x y z
N MET A 1 -18.69 -20.97 4.57
CA MET A 1 -17.99 -19.69 4.84
C MET A 1 -17.77 -19.47 6.34
N SER A 2 -18.76 -19.73 7.21
CA SER A 2 -18.59 -19.69 8.67
C SER A 2 -17.49 -20.63 9.18
N GLU A 3 -17.46 -21.87 8.69
CA GLU A 3 -16.47 -22.89 9.09
C GLU A 3 -15.02 -22.49 8.74
N VAL A 4 -14.79 -21.89 7.57
CA VAL A 4 -13.45 -21.38 7.19
C VAL A 4 -13.02 -20.19 8.04
N MET A 5 -13.96 -19.30 8.37
CA MET A 5 -13.68 -18.14 9.23
C MET A 5 -13.33 -18.58 10.64
N GLU A 6 -14.01 -19.61 11.17
CA GLU A 6 -13.75 -20.17 12.49
C GLU A 6 -12.37 -20.85 12.55
N MET A 7 -12.03 -21.66 11.53
CA MET A 7 -10.69 -22.25 11.41
C MET A 7 -9.56 -21.20 11.34
N MET A 8 -9.82 -20.04 10.73
CA MET A 8 -8.85 -18.94 10.61
C MET A 8 -8.91 -17.94 11.77
N GLY A 9 -9.81 -18.11 12.76
CA GLY A 9 -10.01 -17.17 13.86
C GLY A 9 -10.51 -15.78 13.42
N ILE A 10 -11.19 -15.69 12.29
CA ILE A 10 -11.68 -14.43 11.70
C ILE A 10 -13.06 -14.10 12.25
N GLU A 11 -13.18 -12.96 12.93
CA GLU A 11 -14.49 -12.42 13.32
C GLU A 11 -15.17 -11.71 12.14
N ARG A 12 -16.34 -12.22 11.74
CA ARG A 12 -17.12 -11.62 10.66
C ARG A 12 -17.99 -10.47 11.18
N ARG A 13 -17.68 -9.24 10.76
CA ARG A 13 -18.52 -8.05 10.99
C ARG A 13 -19.27 -7.67 9.72
N LEU A 14 -20.60 -7.61 9.78
CA LEU A 14 -21.44 -7.19 8.67
C LEU A 14 -21.97 -5.77 8.88
N SER A 15 -21.94 -4.97 7.82
CA SER A 15 -22.70 -3.72 7.75
C SER A 15 -24.19 -4.03 7.52
N LYS A 16 -25.08 -3.18 8.05
CA LYS A 16 -26.52 -3.28 7.76
C LYS A 16 -26.78 -3.13 6.25
N PRO A 17 -27.81 -3.81 5.70
CA PRO A 17 -28.25 -3.56 4.33
C PRO A 17 -28.52 -2.07 4.10
N TYR A 18 -28.17 -1.57 2.91
CA TYR A 18 -28.35 -0.16 2.52
C TYR A 18 -27.66 0.86 3.44
N HIS A 19 -26.60 0.48 4.18
CA HIS A 19 -25.77 1.37 4.99
C HIS A 19 -24.31 1.39 4.52
N THR A 20 -24.13 1.83 3.28
CA THR A 20 -22.83 2.02 2.60
C THR A 20 -21.85 2.88 3.39
N GLN A 21 -22.37 3.88 4.10
CA GLN A 21 -21.59 4.79 4.96
C GLN A 21 -20.71 4.07 6.00
N SER A 22 -21.13 2.90 6.48
CA SER A 22 -20.35 2.10 7.44
C SER A 22 -19.02 1.59 6.87
N ASN A 23 -18.93 1.46 5.54
CA ASN A 23 -17.74 1.00 4.82
C ASN A 23 -17.06 2.12 4.01
N GLY A 24 -17.27 3.39 4.40
CA GLY A 24 -16.86 4.56 3.61
C GLY A 24 -15.36 4.62 3.25
N ILE A 25 -14.46 4.04 4.05
CA ILE A 25 -13.03 3.96 3.70
C ILE A 25 -12.82 3.07 2.48
N VAL A 26 -13.46 1.89 2.45
CA VAL A 26 -13.39 0.94 1.34
C VAL A 26 -14.06 1.53 0.10
N GLU A 27 -15.18 2.23 0.27
CA GLU A 27 -15.89 2.85 -0.85
C GLU A 27 -15.09 3.97 -1.50
N ARG A 28 -14.45 4.83 -0.70
CA ARG A 28 -13.52 5.86 -1.21
C ARG A 28 -12.37 5.23 -1.98
N PHE A 29 -11.75 4.19 -1.42
CA PHE A 29 -10.68 3.45 -2.09
C PHE A 29 -11.13 2.85 -3.43
N ASN A 30 -12.28 2.19 -3.45
CA ASN A 30 -12.85 1.62 -4.66
C ASN A 30 -13.18 2.70 -5.70
N GLY A 31 -13.63 3.88 -5.28
CA GLY A 31 -13.83 5.04 -6.16
C GLY A 31 -12.53 5.51 -6.80
N THR A 32 -11.46 5.65 -6.01
CA THR A 32 -10.13 6.01 -6.53
C THR A 32 -9.61 4.99 -7.55
N LEU A 33 -9.71 3.69 -7.24
CA LEU A 33 -9.29 2.64 -8.17
C LEU A 33 -10.08 2.68 -9.48
N LYS A 34 -11.41 2.79 -9.41
CA LYS A 34 -12.25 2.91 -10.61
C LYS A 34 -11.84 4.10 -11.48
N ASN A 35 -11.54 5.25 -10.86
CA ASN A 35 -11.07 6.43 -11.59
C ASN A 35 -9.71 6.21 -12.25
N MET A 36 -8.79 5.50 -11.59
CA MET A 36 -7.50 5.13 -12.18
C MET A 36 -7.67 4.20 -13.38
N PHE A 37 -8.51 3.17 -13.26
CA PHE A 37 -8.82 2.28 -14.38
C PHE A 37 -9.47 3.04 -15.52
N HIS A 38 -10.47 3.89 -15.25
CA HIS A 38 -11.18 4.64 -16.29
C HIS A 38 -10.22 5.45 -17.16
N LYS A 39 -9.22 6.10 -16.55
CA LYS A 39 -8.17 6.85 -17.27
C LYS A 39 -7.29 5.97 -18.15
N LEU A 40 -6.96 4.75 -17.71
CA LEU A 40 -6.07 3.85 -18.45
C LEU A 40 -6.80 3.02 -19.51
N THR A 41 -8.09 2.78 -19.34
CA THR A 41 -8.89 1.90 -20.19
C THR A 41 -9.78 2.66 -21.15
N THR A 42 -9.62 3.99 -21.28
CA THR A 42 -10.43 4.83 -22.18
C THR A 42 -10.37 4.31 -23.62
N ASP A 43 -9.19 3.93 -24.11
CA ASP A 43 -9.01 3.44 -25.48
C ASP A 43 -9.24 1.93 -25.65
N LYS A 44 -9.05 1.15 -24.57
CA LYS A 44 -9.10 -0.33 -24.60
C LYS A 44 -9.76 -0.91 -23.33
N PRO A 45 -11.10 -0.86 -23.23
CA PRO A 45 -11.83 -1.26 -22.02
C PRO A 45 -11.65 -2.74 -21.62
N LEU A 46 -11.42 -3.64 -22.57
CA LEU A 46 -11.24 -5.08 -22.31
C LEU A 46 -9.89 -5.47 -21.68
N THR A 47 -9.00 -4.51 -21.42
CA THR A 47 -7.66 -4.80 -20.87
C THR A 47 -7.48 -4.46 -19.39
N TRP A 48 -8.58 -4.10 -18.71
CA TRP A 48 -8.56 -3.66 -17.32
C TRP A 48 -7.95 -4.70 -16.37
N ASP A 49 -8.20 -5.99 -16.63
CA ASP A 49 -7.73 -7.15 -15.87
C ASP A 49 -6.19 -7.25 -15.88
N LYS A 50 -5.58 -6.99 -17.04
CA LYS A 50 -4.12 -6.98 -17.21
C LYS A 50 -3.46 -5.80 -16.51
N LEU A 51 -4.21 -4.71 -16.31
CA LEU A 51 -3.71 -3.48 -15.70
C LEU A 51 -3.85 -3.46 -14.18
N ILE A 52 -4.51 -4.44 -13.56
CA ILE A 52 -4.75 -4.48 -12.10
C ILE A 52 -3.45 -4.31 -11.32
N SER A 53 -2.42 -5.07 -11.66
CA SER A 53 -1.14 -5.03 -10.96
C SER A 53 -0.49 -3.66 -11.04
N ALA A 54 -0.52 -3.03 -12.22
CA ALA A 54 0.05 -1.71 -12.45
C ALA A 54 -0.70 -0.61 -11.69
N VAL A 55 -2.04 -0.64 -11.72
CA VAL A 55 -2.89 0.33 -11.01
C VAL A 55 -2.71 0.21 -9.50
N LEU A 56 -2.70 -1.02 -8.97
CA LEU A 56 -2.47 -1.24 -7.55
C LEU A 56 -1.07 -0.79 -7.12
N PHE A 57 -0.07 -0.96 -7.98
CA PHE A 57 1.26 -0.45 -7.73
C PHE A 57 1.28 1.08 -7.65
N ALA A 58 0.75 1.76 -8.67
CA ALA A 58 0.68 3.22 -8.69
C ALA A 58 -0.07 3.78 -7.47
N PHE A 59 -1.17 3.14 -7.05
CA PHE A 59 -1.89 3.53 -5.84
C PHE A 59 -1.04 3.40 -4.57
N ARG A 60 -0.19 2.37 -4.48
CA ARG A 60 0.65 2.09 -3.31
C ARG A 60 1.88 2.99 -3.22
N GLU A 61 2.33 3.51 -4.35
CA GLU A 61 3.49 4.40 -4.48
C GLU A 61 3.15 5.87 -4.18
N ILE A 62 1.94 6.31 -4.54
CA ILE A 62 1.54 7.72 -4.39
C ILE A 62 1.09 8.01 -2.95
N PRO A 63 1.50 9.13 -2.35
CA PRO A 63 1.01 9.57 -1.04
C PRO A 63 -0.51 9.76 -1.04
N ASN A 64 -1.19 9.12 -0.08
CA ASN A 64 -2.63 9.32 0.09
C ASN A 64 -2.89 10.65 0.80
N THR A 65 -3.89 11.42 0.36
CA THR A 65 -4.26 12.71 0.95
C THR A 65 -4.64 12.61 2.43
N ALA A 66 -5.21 11.48 2.86
CA ALA A 66 -5.63 11.28 4.25
C ALA A 66 -4.45 11.04 5.21
N THR A 67 -3.39 10.39 4.75
CA THR A 67 -2.25 10.00 5.59
C THR A 67 -1.00 10.82 5.32
N GLY A 68 -0.89 11.45 4.14
CA GLY A 68 0.31 12.13 3.66
C GLY A 68 1.44 11.18 3.26
N TYR A 69 1.24 9.87 3.38
CA TYR A 69 2.25 8.84 3.13
C TYR A 69 1.77 7.80 2.12
N PRO A 70 2.67 7.23 1.30
CA PRO A 70 2.36 6.11 0.43
C PRO A 70 1.88 4.89 1.25
N PRO A 71 0.81 4.19 0.83
CA PRO A 71 0.34 2.99 1.52
C PRO A 71 1.40 1.91 1.70
N PHE A 72 2.31 1.75 0.73
CA PHE A 72 3.40 0.79 0.83
C PHE A 72 4.37 1.14 1.96
N THR A 73 4.72 2.42 2.10
CA THR A 73 5.59 2.90 3.18
C THR A 73 4.95 2.67 4.54
N LEU A 74 3.63 2.83 4.66
CA LEU A 74 2.92 2.54 5.91
C LEU A 74 2.89 1.04 6.25
N MET A 75 2.82 0.17 5.24
CA MET A 75 2.77 -1.29 5.44
C MET A 75 4.15 -1.89 5.73
N TYR A 76 5.17 -1.44 5.00
CA TYR A 76 6.50 -2.05 5.02
C TYR A 76 7.58 -1.19 5.70
N GLY A 77 7.25 0.04 6.09
CA GLY A 77 8.19 0.98 6.71
C GLY A 77 9.30 1.48 5.78
N LYS A 78 9.18 1.25 4.46
CA LYS A 78 10.21 1.57 3.47
C LYS A 78 9.62 2.26 2.24
N GLN A 79 10.41 3.07 1.57
CA GLN A 79 9.99 3.72 0.33
C GLN A 79 9.85 2.69 -0.81
N VAL A 80 8.80 2.83 -1.61
CA VAL A 80 8.64 2.06 -2.86
C VAL A 80 9.78 2.44 -3.78
N ARG A 81 10.37 1.43 -4.42
CA ARG A 81 11.20 1.64 -5.60
C ARG A 81 10.37 1.43 -6.84
N GLY A 82 10.04 2.52 -7.52
CA GLY A 82 9.16 2.54 -8.68
C GLY A 82 9.89 2.43 -10.02
N PRO A 83 9.15 2.25 -11.13
CA PRO A 83 9.69 2.36 -12.47
C PRO A 83 10.41 3.70 -12.70
N ALA A 84 9.91 4.79 -12.12
CA ALA A 84 10.52 6.11 -12.23
C ALA A 84 11.93 6.16 -11.61
N ASP A 85 12.10 5.57 -10.43
CA ASP A 85 13.40 5.47 -9.76
C ASP A 85 14.38 4.63 -10.60
N ILE A 86 13.90 3.50 -11.13
CA ILE A 86 14.72 2.63 -11.98
C ILE A 86 15.20 3.37 -13.23
N ILE A 87 14.31 4.14 -13.88
CA ILE A 87 14.67 4.94 -15.05
C ILE A 87 15.70 6.02 -14.68
N ALA A 88 15.52 6.69 -13.54
CA ALA A 88 16.46 7.70 -13.06
C ALA A 88 17.87 7.12 -12.81
N ASP A 89 17.94 5.92 -12.23
CA ASP A 89 19.20 5.22 -11.96
C ASP A 89 19.91 4.81 -13.26
N ILE A 90 19.18 4.26 -14.23
CA ILE A 90 19.71 3.91 -15.55
C ILE A 90 20.26 5.15 -16.26
N CYS A 91 19.54 6.27 -16.22
CA CYS A 91 20.00 7.53 -16.81
C CYS A 91 21.23 8.11 -16.10
N SER A 92 21.44 7.78 -14.82
CA SER A 92 22.55 8.28 -14.01
C SER A 92 23.82 7.42 -14.13
N GLY A 93 23.78 6.29 -14.84
CA GLY A 93 24.96 5.45 -15.11
C GLY A 93 25.47 4.67 -13.89
N THR A 94 24.62 4.47 -12.88
CA THR A 94 24.94 3.63 -11.73
C THR A 94 24.64 2.17 -12.05
N ASP A 95 25.62 1.39 -12.50
CA ASP A 95 25.41 0.01 -12.94
C ASP A 95 25.27 -1.02 -11.77
N ASN A 96 25.59 -0.63 -10.53
CA ASN A 96 25.56 -1.52 -9.34
C ASN A 96 24.24 -1.50 -8.54
N ILE A 97 23.14 -1.49 -9.28
CA ILE A 97 21.78 -1.23 -8.80
C ILE A 97 21.28 -2.28 -7.80
N VAL A 98 21.58 -3.55 -8.05
CA VAL A 98 21.03 -4.67 -7.28
C VAL A 98 21.79 -4.82 -5.97
N GLU A 99 23.11 -4.74 -5.99
CA GLU A 99 23.96 -4.88 -4.79
C GLU A 99 23.75 -3.74 -3.79
N GLU A 100 23.63 -2.49 -4.26
CA GLU A 100 23.39 -1.34 -3.37
C GLU A 100 22.02 -1.44 -2.69
N TYR A 101 20.98 -1.78 -3.44
CA TYR A 101 19.63 -1.95 -2.89
C TYR A 101 19.55 -3.13 -1.91
N THR A 102 20.23 -4.24 -2.23
CA THR A 102 20.27 -5.42 -1.35
C THR A 102 21.02 -5.11 -0.05
N SER A 103 22.14 -4.39 -0.13
CA SER A 103 22.94 -3.96 1.03
C SER A 103 22.17 -2.98 1.93
N SER A 104 21.46 -2.02 1.32
CA SER A 104 20.53 -1.12 2.00
C SER A 104 19.42 -1.89 2.73
N MET A 105 18.86 -2.91 2.08
CA MET A 105 17.80 -3.74 2.65
C MET A 105 18.30 -4.54 3.86
N ILE A 106 19.49 -5.14 3.78
CA ILE A 106 20.10 -5.90 4.89
C ILE A 106 20.35 -4.97 6.10
N MET A 107 20.94 -3.80 5.88
CA MET A 107 21.22 -2.83 6.95
C MET A 107 19.96 -2.33 7.66
N GLN A 108 18.87 -2.11 6.93
CA GLN A 108 17.58 -1.71 7.53
C GLN A 108 16.92 -2.85 8.34
N THR A 109 17.05 -4.10 7.89
CA THR A 109 16.54 -5.25 8.64
C THR A 109 17.27 -5.49 9.96
N ASP A 110 18.59 -5.23 10.00
CA ASP A 110 19.38 -5.37 11.21
C ASP A 110 19.09 -4.23 12.21
N ASN A 111 18.85 -3.02 11.73
CA ASN A 111 18.50 -1.89 12.59
C ASN A 111 17.09 -2.03 13.23
N THR A 112 16.11 -2.55 12.49
CA THR A 112 14.74 -2.78 12.99
C THR A 112 14.63 -3.96 13.96
N ARG A 113 15.47 -5.01 13.81
CA ARG A 113 15.65 -6.06 14.83
C ARG A 113 16.18 -5.51 16.16
N THR A 114 16.96 -4.44 16.12
CA THR A 114 17.64 -3.88 17.30
C THR A 114 16.77 -2.87 18.07
N SER A 115 15.70 -2.32 17.47
CA SER A 115 14.83 -1.31 18.10
C SER A 115 13.34 -1.68 18.18
N PRO A 116 12.88 -2.39 19.23
CA PRO A 116 11.45 -2.75 19.37
C PRO A 116 10.53 -1.70 20.01
N LYS A 117 10.96 -0.45 20.29
CA LYS A 117 10.29 0.36 21.35
C LYS A 117 9.58 1.68 20.98
N LEU A 118 9.45 2.10 19.72
CA LEU A 118 8.93 3.46 19.44
C LEU A 118 7.48 3.58 18.93
N VAL A 119 6.85 2.51 18.43
CA VAL A 119 5.50 2.63 17.82
C VAL A 119 4.36 2.60 18.85
N ARG A 120 4.59 2.06 20.05
CA ARG A 120 3.56 1.99 21.12
C ARG A 120 3.27 3.34 21.81
N SER A 121 4.16 4.33 21.73
CA SER A 121 4.02 5.58 22.48
C SER A 121 3.03 6.57 21.85
N ARG A 122 2.79 6.52 20.53
CA ARG A 122 1.88 7.45 19.84
C ARG A 122 0.39 7.06 19.86
N GLN A 123 0.06 5.78 20.05
CA GLN A 123 -1.35 5.36 20.18
C GLN A 123 -1.97 5.74 21.54
N LYS A 124 -1.16 5.98 22.57
CA LYS A 124 -1.66 6.41 23.90
C LYS A 124 -2.05 7.88 23.93
N THR A 125 -1.35 8.76 23.20
CA THR A 125 -1.64 10.20 23.19
C THR A 125 -2.85 10.59 22.36
N GLN A 126 -3.33 9.72 21.46
CA GLN A 126 -4.50 10.01 20.63
C GLN A 126 -5.83 9.44 21.18
N LYS A 127 -5.77 8.67 22.28
CA LYS A 127 -6.96 8.21 23.03
C LYS A 127 -7.31 9.09 24.24
N LEU A 128 -6.49 10.12 24.52
CA LEU A 128 -6.80 11.19 25.47
C LEU A 128 -7.10 12.45 24.65
N ASN A 129 -8.32 12.57 24.12
CA ASN A 129 -9.01 13.80 23.75
C ASN A 129 -10.43 13.45 23.33
#